data_AF-A0A1J5JSS5-F1
#
_entry.id   AF-A0A1J5JSS5-F1
#
_cell.length_a   1.000
_cell.length_b   1.000
_cell.length_c   1.000
_cell.angle_alpha   90.00
_cell.angle_beta   90.00
_cell.angle_gamma   90.00
#
_symmetry.space_group_name_H-M   'P 1'
#
loop_
_entity.id
_entity.type
_entity.pdbx_description
1 polymer ?
#
loop_
_entity_poly.entity_id
_entity_poly.type
_entity_poly.pdbx_seq_one_letter_code
_entity_poly.pdbx_strand_id
1 'polypeptide(L)'
;MSQLKRNTVNKKGKVQKQGDVLVEKIPLRFKPHEEELARDIQRESAKVWNIVMTIHRLFWFKYGVWIDEAMMKEFLKGRFGVHSHDVQAIVETYYECWEITK
;
A
#
# COMPACT_ATOMS: atom_id res chain seq x y z
N MET A 1 6.57 -16.84 12.87
CA MET A 1 6.07 -15.44 12.81
C MET A 1 7.02 -14.66 11.90
N SER A 2 6.54 -14.35 10.70
CA SER A 2 7.29 -13.78 9.58
C SER A 2 7.76 -12.36 9.89
N GLN A 3 9.04 -12.08 9.63
CA GLN A 3 9.64 -10.76 9.82
C GLN A 3 9.52 -9.92 8.54
N LEU A 4 8.59 -8.97 8.53
CA LEU A 4 8.62 -7.85 7.59
C LEU A 4 9.67 -6.86 8.06
N LYS A 5 10.68 -6.67 7.21
CA LYS A 5 11.94 -5.98 7.48
C LYS A 5 11.72 -4.47 7.61
N ARG A 6 11.58 -3.99 8.84
CA ARG A 6 11.88 -2.60 9.20
C ARG A 6 13.37 -2.35 9.01
N ASN A 7 13.76 -1.73 7.90
CA ASN A 7 15.13 -1.24 7.71
C ASN A 7 15.22 0.26 8.00
N THR A 8 14.73 0.67 9.18
CA THR A 8 15.16 1.89 9.87
C THR A 8 16.25 1.53 10.87
N VAL A 9 17.42 1.12 10.37
CA VAL A 9 18.62 0.98 11.21
C VAL A 9 19.40 2.27 11.15
N ASN A 10 19.27 3.03 12.23
CA ASN A 10 20.21 4.05 12.68
C ASN A 10 21.65 3.49 12.59
N LYS A 11 22.42 3.88 11.58
CA LYS A 11 23.88 3.73 11.56
C LYS A 11 24.54 5.09 11.75
N LYS A 12 24.83 5.43 13.01
CA LYS A 12 25.88 6.40 13.32
C LYS A 12 27.23 5.75 13.00
N GLY A 13 28.01 6.37 12.11
CA GLY A 13 29.45 6.11 11.97
C GLY A 13 29.90 5.46 10.65
N LYS A 14 29.97 6.27 9.59
CA LYS A 14 31.15 6.47 8.71
C LYS A 14 30.70 7.36 7.55
N VAL A 15 31.42 8.46 7.32
CA VAL A 15 31.26 9.31 6.13
C VAL A 15 31.61 8.46 4.91
N GLN A 16 30.60 7.80 4.33
CA GLN A 16 30.72 7.16 3.04
C GLN A 16 30.20 8.14 2.00
N LYS A 17 31.10 8.47 1.06
CA LYS A 17 30.91 9.43 -0.01
C LYS A 17 29.50 9.31 -0.57
N GLN A 18 28.81 10.45 -0.55
CA GLN A 18 27.52 10.67 -1.19
C GLN A 18 27.68 10.33 -2.67
N GLY A 19 27.43 9.07 -3.01
CA GLY A 19 27.30 8.65 -4.39
C GLY A 19 25.95 9.15 -4.85
N ASP A 20 25.93 9.95 -5.91
CA ASP A 20 24.70 10.35 -6.56
C ASP A 20 23.98 9.07 -7.03
N VAL A 21 22.87 8.74 -6.36
CA VAL A 21 21.98 7.67 -6.83
C VAL A 21 21.30 8.24 -8.06
N LEU A 22 21.75 7.85 -9.25
CA LEU A 22 21.01 8.10 -10.48
C LEU A 22 19.71 7.27 -10.41
N VAL A 23 18.62 7.92 -10.01
CA VAL A 23 17.27 7.40 -10.18
C VAL A 23 16.86 7.73 -11.62
N GLU A 24 17.37 6.97 -12.58
CA GLU A 24 16.85 7.06 -13.95
C GLU A 24 15.43 6.52 -13.96
N LYS A 25 14.46 7.43 -14.06
CA LYS A 25 13.07 7.06 -14.33
C LYS A 25 12.98 6.67 -15.79
N ILE A 26 13.04 5.38 -16.06
CA ILE A 26 12.80 4.85 -17.40
C ILE A 26 11.32 5.11 -17.73
N PRO A 27 10.99 5.93 -18.75
CA PRO A 27 9.60 6.14 -19.13
C PRO A 27 9.07 4.82 -19.69
N LEU A 28 8.17 4.17 -18.95
CA LEU A 28 7.41 3.03 -19.44
C LEU A 28 6.52 3.51 -20.59
N ARG A 29 6.91 3.14 -21.81
CA ARG A 29 6.11 3.34 -23.01
C ARG A 29 5.26 2.10 -23.20
N PHE A 30 3.99 2.21 -22.83
CA PHE A 30 3.02 1.16 -23.05
C PHE A 30 2.49 1.22 -24.48
N LYS A 31 2.08 0.06 -24.98
CA LYS A 31 1.17 0.01 -26.14
C LYS A 31 -0.23 0.44 -25.69
N PRO A 32 -1.10 0.93 -26.59
CA PRO A 32 -2.43 1.42 -26.22
C PRO A 32 -3.25 0.44 -25.36
N HIS A 33 -3.18 -0.86 -25.64
CA HIS A 33 -3.90 -1.89 -24.87
C HIS A 33 -3.30 -2.15 -23.48
N GLU A 34 -1.98 -2.03 -23.32
CA GLU A 34 -1.32 -2.15 -22.01
C GLU A 34 -1.65 -0.92 -21.14
N GLU A 35 -1.77 0.24 -21.78
CA GLU A 35 -2.19 1.50 -21.16
C GLU A 35 -3.63 1.42 -20.62
N GLU A 36 -4.54 0.84 -21.39
CA GLU A 36 -5.92 0.60 -20.97
C GLU A 36 -5.97 -0.36 -19.78
N LEU A 37 -5.27 -1.49 -19.86
CA LEU A 37 -5.16 -2.45 -18.76
C LEU A 37 -4.60 -1.80 -17.48
N ALA A 38 -3.54 -1.00 -17.61
CA ALA A 38 -2.95 -0.29 -16.49
C ALA A 38 -3.94 0.68 -15.84
N ARG A 39 -4.74 1.40 -16.64
CA ARG A 39 -5.79 2.30 -16.13
C ARG A 39 -6.89 1.55 -15.40
N ASP A 40 -7.29 0.39 -15.89
CA ASP A 40 -8.32 -0.43 -15.23
C ASP A 40 -7.82 -0.98 -13.91
N ILE A 41 -6.58 -1.49 -13.85
CA ILE A 41 -5.94 -1.90 -12.59
C ILE A 41 -5.81 -0.73 -11.62
N GLN A 42 -5.45 0.47 -12.10
CA GLN A 42 -5.40 1.68 -11.27
C GLN A 42 -6.76 2.05 -10.69
N ARG A 43 -7.82 1.99 -11.51
CA ARG A 43 -9.20 2.25 -11.06
C ARG A 43 -9.64 1.24 -10.01
N GLU A 44 -9.41 -0.05 -10.23
CA GLU A 44 -9.76 -1.08 -9.26
C GLU A 44 -8.94 -0.93 -7.96
N SER A 45 -7.64 -0.65 -8.07
CA SER A 45 -6.79 -0.35 -6.90
C SER A 45 -7.31 0.86 -6.10
N ALA A 46 -7.74 1.92 -6.78
CA ALA A 46 -8.34 3.08 -6.13
C ALA A 46 -9.66 2.73 -5.42
N LYS A 47 -10.48 1.82 -5.98
CA LYS A 47 -11.67 1.30 -5.30
C LYS A 47 -11.31 0.56 -4.02
N VAL A 48 -10.29 -0.32 -4.06
CA VAL A 48 -9.80 -1.02 -2.87
C VAL A 48 -9.42 -0.01 -1.79
N TRP A 49 -8.60 0.99 -2.12
CA TRP A 49 -8.18 2.04 -1.19
C TRP A 49 -9.37 2.76 -0.55
N ASN A 50 -10.34 3.20 -1.35
CA ASN A 50 -11.53 3.89 -0.85
C ASN A 50 -12.36 3.01 0.08
N ILE A 51 -12.48 1.71 -0.21
CA ILE A 51 -13.18 0.77 0.65
C ILE A 51 -12.44 0.56 1.97
N VAL A 52 -11.11 0.40 1.96
CA VAL A 52 -10.29 0.32 3.17
C VAL A 52 -10.56 1.52 4.07
N MET A 53 -10.46 2.74 3.52
CA MET A 53 -10.74 3.97 4.26
C MET A 53 -12.16 4.01 4.83
N THR A 54 -13.14 3.60 4.02
CA THR A 54 -14.55 3.61 4.39
C THR A 54 -14.81 2.67 5.55
N ILE A 55 -14.35 1.42 5.45
CA ILE A 55 -14.52 0.42 6.52
C ILE A 55 -13.83 0.90 7.80
N HIS A 56 -12.58 1.37 7.69
CA HIS A 56 -11.82 1.79 8.87
C HIS A 56 -12.53 2.94 9.61
N ARG A 57 -13.07 3.92 8.89
CA ARG A 57 -13.87 5.02 9.46
C ARG A 57 -15.20 4.56 10.02
N LEU A 58 -15.93 3.68 9.32
CA LEU A 58 -17.24 3.18 9.77
C LEU A 58 -17.13 2.44 11.09
N PHE A 59 -16.07 1.63 11.29
CA PHE A 59 -15.85 0.93 12.54
C PHE A 59 -15.61 1.91 13.70
N TRP A 60 -14.83 2.96 13.47
CA TRP A 60 -14.65 4.01 14.45
C TRP A 60 -15.97 4.72 14.79
N PHE A 61 -16.73 5.14 13.79
CA PHE A 61 -17.98 5.86 14.01
C PHE A 61 -19.04 5.01 14.72
N LYS A 62 -19.12 3.71 14.40
CA LYS A 62 -20.17 2.83 14.93
C LYS A 62 -19.81 2.19 16.27
N TYR A 63 -18.55 1.84 16.47
CA TYR A 63 -18.10 1.04 17.61
C TYR A 63 -17.02 1.72 18.46
N GLY A 64 -16.45 2.86 18.02
CA GLY A 64 -15.38 3.55 18.74
C GLY A 64 -14.05 2.76 18.73
N VAL A 65 -13.86 1.86 17.76
CA VAL A 65 -12.68 0.99 17.67
C VAL A 65 -12.04 1.12 16.29
N TRP A 66 -10.72 1.24 16.28
CA TRP A 66 -9.89 1.10 15.07
C TRP A 66 -9.58 -0.37 14.85
N ILE A 67 -9.93 -0.88 13.67
CA ILE A 67 -9.69 -2.28 13.32
C ILE A 67 -8.24 -2.47 12.90
N ASP A 68 -7.67 -3.63 13.20
CA ASP A 68 -6.29 -3.94 12.84
C ASP A 68 -6.15 -4.37 11.37
N GLU A 69 -4.91 -4.35 10.89
CA GLU A 69 -4.58 -4.66 9.50
C GLU A 69 -4.99 -6.09 9.13
N ALA A 70 -4.81 -7.05 10.04
CA ALA A 70 -5.16 -8.44 9.83
C ALA A 70 -6.68 -8.60 9.59
N MET A 71 -7.50 -7.95 10.40
CA MET A 71 -8.95 -7.98 10.23
C MET A 71 -9.38 -7.27 8.93
N MET A 72 -8.75 -6.15 8.57
CA MET A 72 -9.01 -5.50 7.28
C MET A 72 -8.71 -6.42 6.09
N LYS A 73 -7.58 -7.15 6.10
CA LYS A 73 -7.20 -8.10 5.05
C LYS A 73 -8.24 -9.23 4.91
N GLU A 74 -8.72 -9.79 6.02
CA GLU A 74 -9.79 -10.78 6.01
C GLU A 74 -11.10 -10.22 5.43
N PHE A 75 -11.47 -8.98 5.77
CA PHE A 75 -12.67 -8.33 5.24
C PHE A 75 -12.65 -8.16 3.72
N LEU A 76 -11.47 -7.92 3.12
CA LEU A 76 -11.34 -7.61 1.70
C LEU A 76 -10.99 -8.81 0.82
N LYS A 77 -10.71 -9.97 1.44
CA LYS A 77 -10.34 -11.19 0.74
C LYS A 77 -11.41 -11.60 -0.28
N GLY A 78 -11.00 -11.70 -1.55
CA GLY A 78 -11.86 -12.14 -2.65
C GLY A 78 -12.97 -11.16 -3.06
N ARG A 79 -12.94 -9.91 -2.60
CA ARG A 79 -13.98 -8.91 -2.91
C ARG A 79 -13.68 -8.00 -4.10
N PHE A 80 -12.49 -8.11 -4.68
CA PHE A 80 -12.03 -7.25 -5.77
C PHE A 80 -11.50 -8.07 -6.93
N GLY A 81 -11.53 -7.47 -8.13
CA GLY A 81 -11.01 -8.08 -9.35
C GLY A 81 -9.48 -7.99 -9.51
N VAL A 82 -8.79 -7.22 -8.66
CA VAL A 82 -7.32 -7.16 -8.61
C VAL A 82 -6.73 -8.37 -7.89
N HIS A 83 -5.46 -8.65 -8.14
CA HIS A 83 -4.79 -9.79 -7.53
C HIS A 83 -4.79 -9.67 -6.01
N SER A 84 -4.87 -10.79 -5.30
CA SER A 84 -4.94 -10.81 -3.84
C SER A 84 -3.72 -10.15 -3.18
N HIS A 85 -2.53 -10.27 -3.79
CA HIS A 85 -1.32 -9.56 -3.35
C HIS A 85 -1.42 -8.05 -3.52
N ASP A 86 -2.09 -7.54 -4.57
CA ASP A 86 -2.28 -6.11 -4.76
C ASP A 86 -3.18 -5.54 -3.67
N VAL A 87 -4.27 -6.25 -3.35
CA VAL A 87 -5.16 -5.88 -2.23
C VAL A 87 -4.39 -5.85 -0.92
N GLN A 88 -3.55 -6.85 -0.65
CA GLN A 88 -2.73 -6.90 0.56
C GLN A 88 -1.75 -5.72 0.63
N ALA A 89 -1.05 -5.43 -0.46
CA ALA A 89 -0.11 -4.32 -0.53
C ALA A 89 -0.79 -2.96 -0.34
N ILE A 90 -2.00 -2.78 -0.88
CA ILE A 90 -2.81 -1.57 -0.68
C ILE A 90 -3.20 -1.40 0.78
N VAL A 91 -3.64 -2.49 1.44
CA VAL A 91 -3.96 -2.46 2.87
C VAL A 91 -2.73 -2.12 3.71
N GLU A 92 -1.60 -2.78 3.46
CA GLU A 92 -0.33 -2.49 4.15
C GLU A 92 0.07 -1.03 3.98
N THR A 93 0.05 -0.52 2.74
CA THR A 93 0.35 0.89 2.43
C THR A 93 -0.58 1.84 3.20
N TYR A 94 -1.87 1.52 3.29
CA TYR A 94 -2.83 2.33 4.04
C TYR A 94 -2.49 2.39 5.54
N TYR A 95 -2.21 1.25 6.16
CA TYR A 95 -1.87 1.19 7.58
C TYR A 95 -0.52 1.87 7.87
N GLU A 96 0.49 1.70 7.02
CA GLU A 96 1.74 2.46 7.12
C GLU A 96 1.50 3.97 7.08
N CYS A 97 0.68 4.45 6.11
CA CYS A 97 0.32 5.87 6.03
C CYS A 97 -0.42 6.35 7.28
N TRP A 98 -1.33 5.52 7.81
CA TRP A 98 -2.12 5.86 8.99
C TRP A 98 -1.27 5.92 10.27
N GLU A 99 -0.34 4.97 10.45
CA GLU A 99 0.60 4.96 11.58
C GLU A 99 1.49 6.21 11.61
N ILE A 100 1.92 6.71 10.44
CA ILE A 100 2.70 7.95 10.34
C ILE A 100 1.88 9.18 10.77
N THR A 101 0.57 9.16 10.54
CA THR A 101 -0.33 10.30 10.87
C THR A 101 -0.86 10.31 12.29
N LYS A 102 -0.61 9.27 13.08
CA LYS A 102 -1.08 9.14 14.47
C LYS A 102 -0.11 9.77 15.45
#